data_AF-A0AAU4HRJ8-F1
#
_entry.id   AF-A0AAU4HRJ8-F1
#
_cell.length_a   1.000
_cell.length_b   1.000
_cell.length_c   1.000
_cell.angle_alpha   90.00
_cell.angle_beta   90.00
_cell.angle_gamma   90.00
#
_symmetry.space_group_name_H-M   'P 1'
#
loop_
_entity.id
_entity.type
_entity.pdbx_description
1 polymer ?
#
loop_
_entity_poly.entity_id
_entity_poly.type
_entity_poly.pdbx_seq_one_letter_code
_entity_poly.pdbx_strand_id
1 'polypeptide(L)'
;MTTNRRVAAALISAAAALTALTVPAHAGTPSGGAQALSCYGSARSYTGEAGTGANDNAHWPKRGQWTKVKGNCGDINIKTNYTRSVRVCTHSKCHGWVTAPKGKWTVIFPDSTKNAEYYLQFKGVNASTGLIAD
;
A
#
# COMPACT_ATOMS: atom_id res chain seq x y z
N MET A 1 49.45 45.58 36.35
CA MET A 1 49.07 45.01 37.66
C MET A 1 48.40 43.67 37.40
N THR A 2 49.12 42.55 37.49
CA THR A 2 49.32 41.68 38.67
C THR A 2 48.47 40.41 38.56
N THR A 3 49.03 39.39 37.91
CA THR A 3 49.29 38.02 38.39
C THR A 3 48.26 37.25 39.25
N ASN A 4 47.85 36.10 38.70
CA ASN A 4 47.57 34.77 39.29
C ASN A 4 46.41 34.55 40.27
N ARG A 5 45.63 33.48 40.00
CA ARG A 5 45.57 32.31 40.88
C ARG A 5 45.02 31.08 40.15
N ARG A 6 45.82 30.00 40.12
CA ARG A 6 45.40 28.62 39.85
C ARG A 6 44.89 28.00 41.14
N VAL A 7 43.82 27.21 41.07
CA VAL A 7 43.54 26.13 42.03
C VAL A 7 43.09 24.92 41.21
N ALA A 8 43.70 23.78 41.50
CA ALA A 8 43.45 22.47 40.90
C ALA A 8 42.96 21.49 41.97
N ALA A 9 42.48 20.32 41.50
CA ALA A 9 42.08 19.10 42.22
C ALA A 9 40.63 19.10 42.78
N ALA A 10 39.87 18.00 42.75
CA ALA A 10 40.25 16.58 42.76
C ALA A 10 39.23 15.64 42.06
N LEU A 11 39.74 14.47 41.69
CA LEU A 11 39.07 13.27 41.18
C LEU A 11 38.22 12.58 42.26
N ILE A 12 37.22 11.76 41.87
CA ILE A 12 37.00 10.36 42.31
C ILE A 12 35.91 9.71 41.44
N SER A 13 36.19 8.46 41.06
CA SER A 13 35.53 7.58 40.10
C SER A 13 34.28 6.87 40.64
N ALA A 14 33.37 6.43 39.74
CA ALA A 14 32.61 5.20 39.92
C ALA A 14 32.25 4.58 38.56
N ALA A 15 32.71 3.35 38.37
CA ALA A 15 32.50 2.52 37.20
C ALA A 15 31.11 1.88 37.20
N ALA A 16 30.51 1.74 36.01
CA ALA A 16 29.48 0.74 35.77
C ALA A 16 29.79 0.05 34.44
N ALA A 17 30.40 -1.13 34.54
CA ALA A 17 30.49 -2.10 33.46
C ALA A 17 29.08 -2.68 33.24
N LEU A 18 28.52 -2.53 32.03
CA LEU A 18 27.45 -3.40 31.56
C LEU A 18 28.01 -4.30 30.45
N THR A 19 27.97 -5.59 30.78
CA THR A 19 28.31 -6.76 30.00
C THR A 19 27.55 -6.83 28.67
N ALA A 20 28.27 -7.28 27.65
CA ALA A 20 27.75 -7.60 26.33
C ALA A 20 26.61 -8.63 26.40
N LEU A 21 25.50 -8.32 25.72
CA LEU A 21 24.55 -9.30 25.20
C LEU A 21 24.63 -9.24 23.68
N THR A 22 25.43 -10.14 23.12
CA THR A 22 25.36 -10.52 21.71
C THR A 22 24.03 -11.20 21.45
N VAL A 23 23.06 -10.47 20.93
CA VAL A 23 21.88 -11.07 20.29
C VAL A 23 22.17 -11.12 18.80
N PRO A 24 22.16 -12.29 18.15
CA PRO A 24 22.11 -12.33 16.70
C PRO A 24 20.73 -11.80 16.31
N ALA A 25 20.66 -10.54 15.90
CA ALA A 25 19.51 -10.03 15.19
C ALA A 25 19.50 -10.75 13.83
N HIS A 26 18.77 -11.87 13.74
CA HIS A 26 18.24 -12.35 12.48
C HIS A 26 17.28 -11.27 11.97
N ALA A 27 17.84 -10.27 11.28
CA ALA A 27 17.11 -9.42 10.39
C ALA A 27 16.63 -10.33 9.24
N GLY A 28 15.42 -10.88 9.39
CA GLY A 28 14.72 -11.48 8.27
C GLY A 28 14.67 -10.44 7.16
N THR A 29 15.38 -10.70 6.07
CA THR A 29 15.36 -9.88 4.86
C THR A 29 13.90 -9.66 4.46
N PRO A 30 13.41 -8.41 4.28
CA PRO A 30 12.07 -8.18 3.74
C PRO A 30 12.08 -8.59 2.26
N SER A 31 11.91 -9.88 2.00
CA SER A 31 11.86 -10.44 0.64
C SER A 31 10.62 -9.97 -0.14
N GLY A 32 9.69 -9.27 0.51
CA GLY A 32 8.48 -8.72 -0.11
C GLY A 32 8.68 -7.41 -0.88
N GLY A 33 9.77 -6.66 -0.61
CA GLY A 33 9.97 -5.34 -1.23
C GLY A 33 10.21 -5.41 -2.75
N ALA A 34 11.08 -6.32 -3.19
CA ALA A 34 11.40 -6.49 -4.61
C ALA A 34 10.21 -7.03 -5.42
N GLN A 35 9.44 -7.97 -4.85
CA GLN A 35 8.25 -8.53 -5.49
C GLN A 35 7.11 -7.51 -5.58
N ALA A 36 6.90 -6.70 -4.54
CA ALA A 36 5.95 -5.58 -4.59
C ALA A 36 6.36 -4.52 -5.62
N LEU A 37 7.65 -4.20 -5.71
CA LEU A 37 8.19 -3.28 -6.72
C LEU A 37 8.01 -3.83 -8.15
N SER A 38 8.25 -5.12 -8.40
CA SER A 38 8.01 -5.72 -9.73
C SER A 38 6.53 -5.78 -10.09
N CYS A 39 5.67 -6.10 -9.12
CA CYS A 39 4.21 -6.07 -9.28
C CYS A 39 3.74 -4.67 -9.70
N TYR A 40 4.10 -3.62 -8.96
CA TYR A 40 3.70 -2.25 -9.28
C TYR A 40 4.38 -1.68 -10.53
N GLY A 41 5.57 -2.17 -10.91
CA GLY A 41 6.22 -1.81 -12.17
C GLY A 41 5.43 -2.23 -13.41
N SER A 42 4.56 -3.24 -13.28
CA SER A 42 3.67 -3.71 -14.35
C SER A 42 2.29 -3.04 -14.36
N ALA A 43 2.09 -2.04 -13.50
CA ALA A 43 0.80 -1.39 -13.34
C ALA A 43 0.32 -0.76 -14.64
N ARG A 44 -0.98 -0.87 -14.91
CA ARG A 44 -1.65 -0.20 -16.03
C ARG A 44 -2.52 0.94 -15.55
N SER A 45 -2.59 2.01 -16.35
CA SER A 45 -3.58 3.07 -16.13
C SER A 45 -4.99 2.54 -16.35
N TYR A 46 -5.94 3.07 -15.59
CA TYR A 46 -7.36 2.79 -15.76
C TYR A 46 -8.19 4.08 -15.68
N THR A 47 -9.27 4.08 -16.45
CA THR A 47 -10.33 5.10 -16.41
C THR A 47 -11.66 4.39 -16.32
N GLY A 48 -12.35 4.56 -15.19
CA GLY A 48 -13.67 4.01 -14.96
C GLY A 48 -14.77 4.77 -15.69
N GLU A 49 -15.89 4.11 -15.88
CA GLU A 49 -17.15 4.67 -16.32
C GLU A 49 -17.90 5.29 -15.14
N ALA A 50 -18.44 6.50 -15.33
CA ALA A 50 -19.28 7.14 -14.32
C ALA A 50 -20.63 6.40 -14.14
N GLY A 51 -21.23 6.57 -12.95
CA GLY A 51 -22.63 6.24 -12.72
C GLY A 51 -23.56 7.17 -13.50
N THR A 52 -24.77 6.73 -13.81
CA THR A 52 -25.75 7.50 -14.61
C THR A 52 -26.73 8.33 -13.78
N GLY A 53 -26.75 8.19 -12.45
CA GLY A 53 -27.66 8.93 -11.58
C GLY A 53 -27.30 8.80 -10.10
N ALA A 54 -27.94 9.58 -9.24
CA ALA A 54 -27.55 9.76 -7.83
C ALA A 54 -27.38 8.47 -7.01
N ASN A 55 -28.07 7.39 -7.39
CA ASN A 55 -28.02 6.09 -6.71
C ASN A 55 -27.18 5.04 -7.46
N ASP A 56 -26.44 5.46 -8.48
CA ASP A 56 -25.60 4.58 -9.29
C ASP A 56 -24.12 4.76 -8.96
N ASN A 57 -23.36 3.70 -9.17
CA ASN A 57 -21.94 3.65 -8.86
C ASN A 57 -21.11 3.76 -10.15
N ALA A 58 -19.91 4.30 -10.03
CA ALA A 58 -18.92 4.20 -11.08
C ALA A 58 -18.34 2.77 -11.14
N HIS A 59 -17.97 2.32 -12.34
CA HIS A 59 -17.47 0.98 -12.59
C HIS A 59 -16.17 1.02 -13.40
N TRP A 60 -15.32 0.02 -13.24
CA TRP A 60 -14.22 -0.23 -14.17
C TRP A 60 -14.13 -1.73 -14.49
N PRO A 61 -13.97 -2.17 -15.75
CA PRO A 61 -13.76 -1.36 -16.96
C PRO A 61 -14.96 -0.49 -17.35
N LYS A 62 -16.16 -1.07 -17.31
CA LYS A 62 -17.46 -0.40 -17.47
C LYS A 62 -18.55 -1.29 -16.91
N ARG A 63 -19.77 -0.78 -16.76
CA ARG A 63 -20.91 -1.55 -16.24
C ARG A 63 -21.17 -2.77 -17.10
N GLY A 64 -21.32 -3.93 -16.46
CA GLY A 64 -21.55 -5.21 -17.13
C GLY A 64 -20.34 -5.78 -17.87
N GLN A 65 -19.15 -5.19 -17.73
CA GLN A 65 -17.91 -5.75 -18.29
C GLN A 65 -16.93 -6.18 -17.22
N TRP A 66 -16.18 -7.21 -17.58
CA TRP A 66 -15.18 -7.85 -16.75
C TRP A 66 -13.78 -7.60 -17.33
N THR A 67 -12.79 -7.56 -16.46
CA THR A 67 -11.37 -7.64 -16.81
C THR A 67 -10.76 -8.91 -16.20
N LYS A 68 -9.54 -9.26 -16.60
CA LYS A 68 -8.82 -10.44 -16.11
C LYS A 68 -7.62 -10.04 -15.28
N VAL A 69 -7.46 -10.70 -14.12
CA VAL A 69 -6.26 -10.67 -13.29
C VAL A 69 -5.06 -11.08 -14.15
N LYS A 70 -4.03 -10.23 -14.24
CA LYS A 70 -2.86 -10.49 -15.10
C LYS A 70 -1.90 -11.49 -14.45
N GLY A 71 -1.94 -11.59 -13.13
CA GLY A 71 -1.06 -12.44 -12.32
C GLY A 71 0.36 -11.90 -12.23
N ASN A 72 0.54 -10.58 -12.41
CA ASN A 72 1.82 -9.92 -12.12
C ASN A 72 1.97 -9.68 -10.61
N CYS A 73 0.84 -9.65 -9.91
CA CYS A 73 0.72 -9.55 -8.48
C CYS A 73 -0.03 -10.78 -7.95
N GLY A 74 0.27 -11.18 -6.71
CA GLY A 74 -0.57 -12.16 -6.00
C GLY A 74 -1.94 -11.58 -5.63
N ASP A 75 -2.10 -10.25 -5.67
CA ASP A 75 -3.30 -9.53 -5.26
C ASP A 75 -3.73 -8.50 -6.30
N ILE A 76 -4.98 -8.05 -6.23
CA ILE A 76 -5.44 -6.87 -6.96
C ILE A 76 -5.16 -5.62 -6.12
N ASN A 77 -4.30 -4.75 -6.65
CA ASN A 77 -3.86 -3.51 -6.04
C ASN A 77 -4.28 -2.32 -6.90
N ILE A 78 -4.68 -1.22 -6.25
CA ILE A 78 -4.94 0.04 -6.97
C ILE A 78 -4.22 1.22 -6.33
N LYS A 79 -3.91 2.22 -7.16
CA LYS A 79 -3.46 3.55 -6.75
C LYS A 79 -4.38 4.59 -7.40
N THR A 80 -5.34 5.10 -6.64
CA THR A 80 -6.36 6.02 -7.14
C THR A 80 -5.84 7.46 -7.19
N ASN A 81 -6.31 8.26 -8.16
CA ASN A 81 -5.99 9.69 -8.25
C ASN A 81 -6.73 10.55 -7.20
N TYR A 82 -7.78 9.99 -6.60
CA TYR A 82 -8.57 10.58 -5.51
C TYR A 82 -8.86 9.51 -4.45
N THR A 83 -9.19 9.90 -3.22
CA THR A 83 -9.63 8.92 -2.23
C THR A 83 -10.97 8.32 -2.67
N ARG A 84 -11.04 6.99 -2.79
CA ARG A 84 -12.25 6.28 -3.22
C ARG A 84 -12.55 5.12 -2.28
N SER A 85 -13.84 4.84 -2.09
CA SER A 85 -14.30 3.56 -1.57
C SER A 85 -14.59 2.65 -2.75
N VAL A 86 -13.93 1.50 -2.80
CA VAL A 86 -13.94 0.57 -3.93
C VAL A 86 -14.23 -0.84 -3.41
N ARG A 87 -14.88 -1.66 -4.23
CA ARG A 87 -14.96 -3.10 -4.00
C ARG A 87 -14.66 -3.85 -5.29
N VAL A 88 -14.05 -5.02 -5.14
CA VAL A 88 -13.88 -5.97 -6.24
C VAL A 88 -15.13 -6.84 -6.32
N CYS A 89 -15.65 -7.01 -7.53
CA CYS A 89 -16.75 -7.92 -7.80
C CYS A 89 -16.27 -9.01 -8.75
N THR A 90 -16.51 -10.26 -8.36
CA THR A 90 -16.28 -11.46 -9.16
C THR A 90 -17.62 -12.01 -9.63
N HIS A 91 -17.60 -13.04 -10.49
CA HIS A 91 -18.83 -13.71 -10.95
C HIS A 91 -19.71 -14.25 -9.82
N SER A 92 -19.12 -14.59 -8.67
CA SER A 92 -19.88 -15.12 -7.53
C SER A 92 -20.47 -14.03 -6.64
N LYS A 93 -19.72 -12.95 -6.37
CA LYS A 93 -20.13 -11.89 -5.46
C LYS A 93 -19.27 -10.63 -5.56
N CYS A 94 -19.78 -9.54 -5.00
CA CYS A 94 -18.98 -8.39 -4.63
C CYS A 94 -18.40 -8.54 -3.22
N HIS A 95 -17.10 -8.25 -3.11
CA HIS A 95 -16.37 -8.27 -1.85
C HIS A 95 -16.60 -6.98 -1.05
N GLY A 96 -16.08 -6.93 0.18
CA GLY A 96 -16.24 -5.79 1.07
C GLY A 96 -15.67 -4.49 0.48
N TRP A 97 -16.24 -3.36 0.91
CA TRP A 97 -15.71 -2.05 0.55
C TRP A 97 -14.37 -1.80 1.23
N VAL A 98 -13.40 -1.34 0.45
CA VAL A 98 -12.07 -0.91 0.89
C VAL A 98 -11.90 0.56 0.56
N THR A 99 -11.31 1.33 1.48
CA THR A 99 -10.94 2.72 1.21
C THR A 99 -9.54 2.76 0.63
N ALA A 100 -9.42 3.21 -0.62
CA ALA A 100 -8.16 3.47 -1.30
C ALA A 100 -7.82 4.97 -1.20
N PRO A 101 -6.82 5.36 -0.40
CA PRO A 101 -6.42 6.75 -0.27
C PRO A 101 -5.76 7.27 -1.55
N LYS A 102 -5.97 8.55 -1.85
CA LYS A 102 -5.33 9.23 -2.98
C LYS A 102 -3.83 8.97 -3.03
N GLY A 103 -3.34 8.50 -4.18
CA GLY A 103 -1.92 8.37 -4.48
C GLY A 103 -1.19 7.27 -3.71
N LYS A 104 -1.90 6.36 -3.04
CA LYS A 104 -1.30 5.24 -2.30
C LYS A 104 -1.74 3.90 -2.91
N TRP A 105 -0.77 2.99 -3.06
CA TRP A 105 -1.09 1.59 -3.38
C TRP A 105 -1.89 0.97 -2.25
N THR A 106 -3.01 0.36 -2.60
CA THR A 106 -3.94 -0.29 -1.67
C THR A 106 -4.29 -1.66 -2.22
N VAL A 107 -4.08 -2.71 -1.42
CA VAL A 107 -4.61 -4.05 -1.70
C VAL A 107 -6.12 -4.00 -1.52
N ILE A 108 -6.87 -4.29 -2.57
CA ILE A 108 -8.35 -4.27 -2.55
C ILE A 108 -8.95 -5.66 -2.66
N PHE A 109 -8.15 -6.63 -3.08
CA PHE A 109 -8.53 -8.04 -3.10
C PHE A 109 -7.25 -8.90 -3.00
N PRO A 110 -6.95 -9.48 -1.83
CA PRO A 110 -5.80 -10.34 -1.64
C PRO A 110 -5.98 -11.70 -2.33
N ASP A 111 -4.87 -12.41 -2.55
CA ASP A 111 -4.82 -13.82 -2.99
C ASP A 111 -5.62 -14.07 -4.28
N SER A 112 -5.45 -13.17 -5.25
CA SER A 112 -6.11 -13.21 -6.54
C SER A 112 -5.55 -14.32 -7.45
N THR A 113 -6.45 -15.01 -8.15
CA THR A 113 -6.06 -16.05 -9.10
C THR A 113 -5.84 -15.45 -10.49
N LYS A 114 -4.68 -15.73 -11.10
CA LYS A 114 -4.40 -15.33 -12.49
C LYS A 114 -5.52 -15.75 -13.45
N ASN A 115 -5.87 -14.86 -14.38
CA ASN A 115 -6.96 -14.99 -15.34
C ASN A 115 -8.38 -15.01 -14.74
N ALA A 116 -8.54 -14.93 -13.42
CA ALA A 116 -9.86 -14.72 -12.83
C ALA A 116 -10.46 -13.40 -13.32
N GLU A 117 -11.77 -13.40 -13.50
CA GLU A 117 -12.50 -12.23 -13.98
C GLU A 117 -13.09 -11.42 -12.83
N TYR A 118 -12.95 -10.10 -12.93
CA TYR A 118 -13.49 -9.16 -11.97
C TYR A 118 -13.85 -7.83 -12.63
N TYR A 119 -14.63 -7.03 -11.91
CA TYR A 119 -14.76 -5.61 -12.15
C TYR A 119 -14.60 -4.85 -10.83
N LEU A 120 -14.30 -3.56 -10.91
CA LEU A 120 -14.29 -2.67 -9.77
C LEU A 120 -15.57 -1.85 -9.73
N GLN A 121 -16.15 -1.73 -8.56
CA GLN A 121 -17.21 -0.77 -8.29
C GLN A 121 -16.72 0.26 -7.31
N PHE A 122 -16.97 1.53 -7.59
CA PHE A 122 -16.61 2.65 -6.75
C PHE A 122 -17.87 3.31 -6.19
N LYS A 123 -17.86 3.63 -4.89
CA LYS A 123 -19.01 4.27 -4.26
C LYS A 123 -19.29 5.64 -4.89
N GLY A 124 -20.53 5.85 -5.31
CA GLY A 124 -21.01 7.08 -5.94
C GLY A 124 -20.66 7.20 -7.43
N VAL A 125 -21.23 8.23 -8.05
CA VAL A 125 -21.30 8.37 -9.52
C VAL A 125 -19.99 8.74 -10.20
N ASN A 126 -19.08 9.40 -9.50
CA ASN A 126 -17.88 9.95 -10.14
C ASN A 126 -16.96 8.83 -10.62
N ALA A 127 -16.61 8.88 -11.91
CA ALA A 127 -15.61 8.01 -12.52
C ALA A 127 -14.31 8.02 -11.68
N SER A 128 -13.72 6.84 -11.50
CA SER A 128 -12.42 6.70 -10.85
C SER A 128 -11.33 6.59 -11.90
N THR A 129 -10.18 7.20 -11.64
CA THR A 129 -8.97 7.07 -12.45
C THR A 129 -7.79 6.72 -11.56
N GLY A 130 -6.79 6.04 -12.13
CA GLY A 130 -5.58 5.69 -11.40
C GLY A 130 -4.79 4.59 -12.09
N LEU A 131 -4.03 3.86 -11.28
CA LEU A 131 -3.26 2.68 -11.69
C LEU A 131 -3.82 1.42 -11.03
N ILE A 132 -3.71 0.30 -11.72
CA ILE A 132 -4.05 -1.04 -11.23
C ILE A 132 -2.91 -2.01 -11.53
N ALA A 133 -2.60 -2.86 -10.55
CA ALA A 133 -1.63 -3.93 -10.65
C ALA A 133 -2.27 -5.21 -10.08
N ASP A 134 -2.31 -6.26 -10.88
CA ASP A 134 -3.05 -7.51 -10.67
C ASP A 134 -2.40 -8.68 -11.41
#